data_AF-A0A7C3SLY7-F1
#
_entry.id   AF-A0A7C3SLY7-F1
#
_cell.length_a   1.000
_cell.length_b   1.000
_cell.length_c   1.000
_cell.angle_alpha   90.00
_cell.angle_beta   90.00
_cell.angle_gamma   90.00
#
_symmetry.space_group_name_H-M   'P 1'
#
loop_
_entity.id
_entity.type
_entity.pdbx_description
1 polymer ?
#
loop_
_entity_poly.entity_id
_entity_poly.type
_entity_poly.pdbx_seq_one_letter_code
_entity_poly.pdbx_strand_id
1 'polypeptide(L)'
;MRKVYIHKVYLPNGAPMSSARLYPRDPLRSARKALFAAYIALKRVGRGLGFLRPRVSLNRNLMLLFAMQSVSAVGNGLLMPLLPPYFLHLGLAGSDVGLLNGVMGLSMAFALLPSAFIADTKGRKNLALASLAFSVPAILLVATGARELLILAFALLGLTSAAANVSLGPLFADSV
;
A
#
# COMPACT_ATOMS: atom_id res chain seq x y z
N MET A 1 -47.28 -34.60 -29.79
CA MET A 1 -47.44 -35.45 -28.58
C MET A 1 -47.18 -36.91 -28.95
N ARG A 2 -46.03 -37.50 -28.56
CA ARG A 2 -45.71 -38.92 -28.80
C ARG A 2 -46.28 -39.75 -27.64
N LYS A 3 -47.24 -40.64 -27.92
CA LYS A 3 -47.79 -41.61 -26.95
C LYS A 3 -46.72 -42.66 -26.63
N VAL A 4 -46.27 -42.70 -25.37
CA VAL A 4 -45.40 -43.75 -24.83
C VAL A 4 -46.30 -44.90 -24.36
N TYR A 5 -46.22 -46.05 -25.02
CA TYR A 5 -46.96 -47.26 -24.65
C TYR A 5 -46.26 -47.95 -23.47
N ILE A 6 -46.93 -48.00 -22.31
CA ILE A 6 -46.44 -48.73 -21.14
C ILE A 6 -47.01 -50.15 -21.22
N HIS A 7 -46.18 -51.13 -21.58
CA HIS A 7 -46.55 -52.54 -21.45
C HIS A 7 -46.76 -52.86 -19.95
N LYS A 8 -48.00 -53.19 -19.56
CA LYS A 8 -48.29 -53.72 -18.22
C LYS A 8 -47.74 -55.14 -18.13
N VAL A 9 -46.73 -55.34 -17.28
CA VAL A 9 -46.22 -56.65 -16.93
C VAL A 9 -47.09 -57.21 -15.81
N TYR A 10 -47.70 -58.38 -16.03
CA TYR A 10 -48.55 -59.08 -15.06
C TYR A 10 -47.74 -60.19 -14.38
N LEU A 11 -48.02 -60.42 -13.10
CA LEU A 11 -47.48 -61.58 -12.38
C LEU A 11 -48.14 -62.88 -12.89
N PRO A 12 -47.53 -64.06 -12.66
CA PRO A 12 -48.08 -65.36 -13.12
C PRO A 12 -49.49 -65.66 -12.62
N ASN A 13 -49.92 -64.99 -11.55
CA ASN A 13 -51.26 -65.08 -10.94
C ASN A 13 -52.24 -63.98 -11.40
N GLY A 14 -51.92 -63.25 -12.47
CA GLY A 14 -52.83 -62.29 -13.10
C GLY A 14 -53.00 -60.95 -12.38
N ALA A 15 -52.33 -60.74 -11.24
CA ALA A 15 -52.36 -59.45 -10.54
C ALA A 15 -51.50 -58.39 -11.26
N PRO A 16 -52.00 -57.16 -11.45
CA PRO A 16 -51.22 -56.09 -12.06
C PRO A 16 -50.06 -55.67 -11.14
N MET A 17 -48.82 -55.75 -11.65
CA MET A 17 -47.64 -55.38 -10.89
C MET A 17 -47.60 -53.86 -10.70
N SER A 18 -47.65 -53.38 -9.46
CA SER A 18 -47.62 -51.94 -9.14
C SER A 18 -46.34 -51.29 -9.66
N SER A 19 -46.49 -50.19 -10.39
CA SER A 19 -45.42 -49.42 -11.06
C SER A 19 -44.32 -48.91 -10.12
N ALA A 20 -44.58 -48.89 -8.80
CA ALA A 20 -43.62 -48.49 -7.78
C ALA A 20 -42.46 -49.49 -7.56
N ARG A 21 -42.58 -50.74 -8.05
CA ARG A 21 -41.56 -51.79 -7.87
C ARG A 21 -40.63 -51.98 -9.08
N LEU A 22 -40.94 -51.36 -10.23
CA LEU A 22 -40.24 -51.57 -11.51
C LEU A 22 -39.01 -50.68 -11.72
N TYR A 23 -38.80 -49.67 -10.86
CA TYR A 23 -37.61 -48.83 -10.90
C TYR A 23 -37.07 -48.64 -9.48
N PRO A 24 -36.00 -49.34 -9.06
CA PRO A 24 -35.29 -48.96 -7.85
C PRO A 24 -34.87 -47.49 -7.99
N ARG A 25 -35.15 -46.67 -6.97
CA ARG A 25 -34.82 -45.24 -6.97
C ARG A 25 -33.34 -45.07 -7.33
N ASP A 26 -33.08 -44.53 -8.50
CA ASP A 26 -31.75 -44.38 -9.09
C ASP A 26 -30.77 -43.75 -8.07
N PRO A 27 -29.82 -44.52 -7.48
CA PRO A 27 -28.92 -44.02 -6.43
C PRO A 27 -27.96 -42.94 -6.97
N LEU A 28 -27.78 -42.89 -8.28
CA LEU A 28 -27.00 -41.87 -8.97
C LEU A 28 -27.69 -40.49 -8.95
N ARG A 29 -29.02 -40.43 -8.81
CA ARG A 29 -29.78 -39.17 -8.82
C ARG A 29 -29.64 -38.41 -7.49
N SER A 30 -29.56 -39.12 -6.37
CA SER A 30 -29.27 -38.55 -5.05
C SER A 30 -27.80 -38.11 -4.95
N ALA A 31 -26.87 -38.93 -5.45
CA ALA A 31 -25.44 -38.59 -5.50
C ALA A 31 -25.17 -37.32 -6.32
N ARG A 32 -25.80 -37.18 -7.50
CA ARG A 32 -25.67 -35.96 -8.33
C ARG A 32 -26.20 -34.71 -7.61
N LYS A 33 -27.29 -34.80 -6.87
CA LYS A 33 -27.83 -33.67 -6.09
C LYS A 33 -26.91 -33.30 -4.93
N ALA A 34 -26.33 -34.27 -4.25
CA ALA A 34 -25.38 -34.03 -3.16
C ALA A 34 -24.09 -33.38 -3.68
N LEU A 35 -23.53 -33.86 -4.80
CA LEU A 35 -22.36 -33.26 -5.43
C LEU A 35 -22.64 -31.83 -5.92
N PHE A 36 -23.83 -31.57 -6.47
CA PHE A 36 -24.22 -30.23 -6.90
C PHE A 36 -24.39 -29.26 -5.72
N ALA A 37 -24.97 -29.73 -4.61
CA ALA A 37 -25.07 -28.97 -3.37
C ALA A 37 -23.69 -28.67 -2.75
N ALA A 38 -22.80 -29.67 -2.72
CA ALA A 38 -21.41 -29.51 -2.27
C ALA A 38 -20.64 -28.52 -3.15
N TYR A 39 -20.80 -28.59 -4.47
CA TYR A 39 -20.20 -27.64 -5.41
C TYR A 39 -20.68 -26.20 -5.17
N ILE A 40 -21.98 -25.99 -4.92
CA ILE A 40 -22.53 -24.66 -4.60
C ILE A 40 -21.99 -24.14 -3.25
N ALA A 41 -21.90 -25.02 -2.24
CA ALA A 41 -21.34 -24.66 -0.93
C ALA A 41 -19.86 -24.25 -1.05
N LEU A 42 -19.05 -25.05 -1.75
CA LEU A 42 -17.65 -24.75 -2.05
C LEU A 42 -17.48 -23.44 -2.84
N LYS A 43 -18.33 -23.19 -3.84
CA LYS A 43 -18.30 -21.95 -4.64
C LYS A 43 -18.79 -20.72 -3.87
N ARG A 44 -19.58 -20.88 -2.80
CA ARG A 44 -19.93 -19.81 -1.86
C ARG A 44 -18.76 -19.48 -0.93
N VAL A 45 -18.09 -20.51 -0.40
CA VAL A 45 -16.88 -20.34 0.43
C VAL A 45 -15.75 -19.69 -0.37
N GLY A 46 -15.51 -20.13 -1.61
CA GLY A 46 -14.52 -19.53 -2.50
C GLY A 46 -14.83 -18.09 -2.92
N ARG A 47 -16.10 -17.67 -2.93
CA ARG A 47 -16.49 -16.27 -3.16
C ARG A 47 -16.24 -15.36 -1.94
N GLY A 48 -16.31 -15.92 -0.72
CA GLY A 48 -15.91 -15.21 0.50
C GLY A 48 -14.40 -14.90 0.55
N LEU A 49 -13.58 -15.73 -0.11
CA LEU A 49 -12.14 -15.51 -0.26
C LEU A 49 -11.78 -14.49 -1.35
N GLY A 50 -12.74 -14.10 -2.19
CA GLY A 50 -12.56 -12.99 -3.15
C GLY A 50 -12.38 -11.62 -2.47
N PHE A 51 -12.79 -11.49 -1.21
CA PHE A 51 -12.57 -10.31 -0.36
C PHE A 51 -11.11 -10.14 0.10
N LEU A 52 -10.27 -11.19 0.02
CA LEU A 52 -8.87 -11.13 0.46
C LEU A 52 -7.89 -10.78 -0.66
N ARG A 53 -8.39 -10.38 -1.84
CA ARG A 53 -7.56 -9.63 -2.79
C ARG A 53 -7.90 -8.16 -2.61
N PRO A 54 -7.19 -7.42 -1.74
CA PRO A 54 -7.22 -5.97 -1.84
C PRO A 54 -6.69 -5.66 -3.24
N ARG A 55 -7.60 -5.37 -4.18
CA ARG A 55 -7.23 -4.70 -5.42
C ARG A 55 -6.96 -3.26 -5.03
N VAL A 56 -5.80 -3.04 -4.41
CA VAL A 56 -5.22 -1.70 -4.32
C VAL A 56 -4.83 -1.37 -5.75
N SER A 57 -5.78 -0.84 -6.52
CA SER A 57 -5.47 -0.21 -7.79
C SER A 57 -4.77 1.09 -7.44
N LEU A 58 -3.46 1.00 -7.18
CA LEU A 58 -2.63 2.15 -6.87
C LEU A 58 -2.71 3.10 -8.06
N ASN A 59 -3.38 4.24 -7.84
CA ASN A 59 -3.38 5.32 -8.80
C ASN A 59 -1.92 5.72 -9.09
N ARG A 60 -1.63 6.16 -10.32
CA ARG A 60 -0.28 6.55 -10.74
C ARG A 60 0.36 7.56 -9.76
N ASN A 61 -0.46 8.44 -9.20
CA ASN A 61 -0.04 9.42 -8.18
C ASN A 61 0.40 8.74 -6.87
N LEU A 62 -0.35 7.76 -6.36
CA LEU A 62 0.03 6.97 -5.18
C LEU A 62 1.35 6.23 -5.41
N MET A 63 1.53 5.67 -6.60
CA MET A 63 2.76 4.95 -6.94
C MET A 63 3.98 5.89 -6.99
N LEU A 64 3.80 7.10 -7.50
CA LEU A 64 4.83 8.15 -7.51
C LEU A 64 5.17 8.64 -6.09
N LEU A 65 4.16 8.90 -5.26
CA LEU A 65 4.36 9.30 -3.86
C LEU A 65 5.09 8.21 -3.07
N PHE A 66 4.71 6.95 -3.27
CA PHE A 66 5.35 5.80 -2.65
C PHE A 66 6.81 5.64 -3.09
N ALA A 67 7.10 5.83 -4.38
CA ALA A 67 8.47 5.81 -4.89
C ALA A 67 9.32 6.94 -4.28
N MET A 68 8.79 8.17 -4.24
CA MET A 68 9.47 9.32 -3.62
C MET A 68 9.75 9.07 -2.13
N GLN A 69 8.80 8.50 -1.39
CA GLN A 69 9.00 8.18 0.02
C GLN A 69 10.01 7.05 0.23
N SER A 70 10.00 6.04 -0.65
CA SER A 70 10.95 4.93 -0.58
C SER A 70 12.39 5.43 -0.76
N VAL A 71 12.64 6.31 -1.73
CA VAL A 71 13.95 6.94 -1.94
C VAL A 71 14.38 7.76 -0.71
N SER A 72 13.45 8.54 -0.16
CA SER A 72 13.72 9.36 1.04
C SER A 72 13.99 8.51 2.28
N ALA A 73 13.28 7.39 2.44
CA ALA A 73 13.46 6.45 3.54
C ALA A 73 14.81 5.72 3.45
N VAL A 74 15.23 5.32 2.25
CA VAL A 74 16.55 4.73 2.03
C VAL A 74 17.65 5.75 2.33
N GLY A 75 17.51 6.98 1.83
CA GLY A 75 18.45 8.06 2.13
C GLY A 75 18.61 8.30 3.63
N ASN A 76 17.50 8.47 4.36
CA ASN A 76 17.53 8.64 5.81
C ASN A 76 18.08 7.41 6.53
N GLY A 77 17.67 6.21 6.11
CA GLY A 77 18.10 4.95 6.72
C GLY A 77 19.60 4.68 6.57
N LEU A 78 20.22 5.17 5.49
CA LEU A 78 21.67 5.10 5.28
C LEU A 78 22.40 6.23 5.99
N LEU A 79 21.88 7.47 5.95
CA LEU A 79 22.58 8.64 6.47
C LEU A 79 22.51 8.74 8.00
N MET A 80 21.36 8.46 8.63
CA MET A 80 21.17 8.60 10.09
C MET A 80 22.20 7.81 10.92
N PRO A 81 22.52 6.54 10.61
CA PRO A 81 23.53 5.78 11.34
C PRO A 81 24.96 6.22 11.03
N LEU A 82 25.22 6.73 9.82
CA LEU A 82 26.55 7.09 9.35
C LEU A 82 26.97 8.52 9.75
N LEU A 83 26.01 9.41 9.99
CA LEU A 83 26.26 10.81 10.35
C LEU A 83 27.03 10.97 11.67
N PRO A 84 26.66 10.31 12.79
CA PRO A 84 27.39 10.44 14.05
C PRO A 84 28.89 10.09 13.96
N PRO A 85 29.30 8.92 13.42
CA PRO A 85 30.72 8.61 13.27
C PRO A 85 31.43 9.52 12.26
N TYR A 86 30.75 9.98 11.21
CA TYR A 86 31.30 10.95 10.26
C TYR A 86 31.64 12.28 10.95
N PHE A 87 30.76 12.78 11.82
CA PHE A 87 31.02 14.01 12.57
C PHE A 87 32.14 13.84 13.60
N LEU A 88 32.25 12.68 14.25
CA LEU A 88 33.37 12.38 15.13
C LEU A 88 34.71 12.39 14.39
N HIS A 89 34.77 11.86 13.16
CA HIS A 89 35.96 11.90 12.31
C HIS A 89 36.33 13.34 11.88
N LEU A 90 35.34 14.23 11.77
CA LEU A 90 35.56 15.67 11.54
C LEU A 90 35.99 16.43 12.81
N GLY A 91 36.19 15.72 13.92
CA GLY A 91 36.55 16.29 15.21
C GLY A 91 35.43 17.08 15.88
N LEU A 92 34.17 16.88 15.48
CA LEU A 92 33.00 17.51 16.12
C LEU A 92 32.69 16.80 17.44
N ALA A 93 32.35 17.59 18.46
CA ALA A 93 31.86 17.07 19.73
C ALA A 93 30.38 16.68 19.60
N GLY A 94 29.89 15.81 20.49
CA GLY A 94 28.46 15.48 20.54
C GLY A 94 27.55 16.70 20.74
N SER A 95 28.06 17.75 21.41
CA SER A 95 27.38 19.04 21.55
C SER A 95 27.13 19.74 20.21
N ASP A 96 28.07 19.63 19.26
CA ASP A 96 27.96 20.27 17.95
C ASP A 96 26.87 19.60 17.12
N VAL A 97 26.74 18.27 17.21
CA VAL A 97 25.65 17.51 16.57
C VAL A 97 24.29 17.90 17.13
N GLY A 98 24.21 18.13 18.45
CA GLY A 98 23.01 18.67 19.09
C GLY A 98 22.65 20.06 18.56
N LEU A 99 23.64 20.94 18.41
CA LEU A 99 23.45 22.29 17.88
C LEU A 99 22.99 22.25 16.42
N LEU A 100 23.60 21.42 15.57
CA LEU A 100 23.19 21.24 14.17
C LEU A 100 21.75 20.75 14.05
N ASN A 101 21.35 19.76 14.86
CA ASN A 101 19.95 19.32 14.92
C ASN A 101 19.01 20.42 15.41
N GLY A 102 19.44 21.23 16.38
CA GLY A 102 18.70 22.41 16.84
C GLY A 102 18.47 23.42 15.72
N VAL A 103 19.50 23.74 14.94
CA VAL A 103 19.41 24.64 13.78
C VAL A 103 18.46 24.08 12.73
N MET A 104 18.54 22.78 12.44
CA MET A 104 17.62 22.12 11.52
C MET A 104 16.17 22.20 12.00
N GLY A 105 15.93 21.92 13.28
CA GLY A 105 14.60 21.99 13.90
C GLY A 105 14.01 23.40 13.89
N LEU A 106 14.82 24.41 14.24
CA LEU A 106 14.42 25.82 14.16
C LEU A 106 14.10 26.23 12.73
N SER A 107 14.98 25.90 11.78
CA SER A 107 14.78 26.21 10.36
C SER A 107 13.51 25.55 9.83
N MET A 108 13.25 24.30 10.21
CA MET A 108 12.03 23.59 9.87
C MET A 108 10.79 24.27 10.47
N ALA A 109 10.81 24.65 11.75
CA ALA A 109 9.70 25.33 12.41
C ALA A 109 9.36 26.67 11.75
N PHE A 110 10.38 27.48 11.46
CA PHE A 110 10.21 28.75 10.75
C PHE A 110 9.71 28.56 9.32
N ALA A 111 10.18 27.51 8.63
CA ALA A 111 9.80 27.24 7.26
C ALA A 111 8.43 26.55 7.12
N LEU A 112 7.89 25.96 8.17
CA LEU A 112 6.64 25.22 8.12
C LEU A 112 5.47 26.12 7.68
N LEU A 113 5.35 27.30 8.29
CA LEU A 113 4.31 28.30 7.98
C LEU A 113 4.37 28.80 6.53
N PRO A 114 5.50 29.34 6.03
CA PRO A 114 5.57 29.79 4.64
C PRO A 114 5.47 28.63 3.65
N SER A 115 6.00 27.45 3.98
CA SER A 115 5.87 26.27 3.12
C SER A 115 4.41 25.83 2.99
N ALA A 116 3.63 25.89 4.07
CA ALA A 116 2.19 25.61 4.02
C ALA A 116 1.44 26.58 3.11
N PHE A 117 1.69 27.88 3.28
CA PHE A 117 1.07 28.89 2.41
C PHE A 117 1.44 28.72 0.93
N ILE A 118 2.72 28.40 0.65
CA ILE A 118 3.19 28.14 -0.72
C ILE A 118 2.55 26.85 -1.27
N ALA A 119 2.39 25.82 -0.43
CA ALA A 119 1.77 24.55 -0.82
C ALA A 119 0.32 24.76 -1.28
N ASP A 120 -0.41 25.61 -0.57
CA ASP A 120 -1.82 25.88 -0.85
C ASP A 120 -2.01 26.82 -2.05
N THR A 121 -1.05 27.70 -2.35
CA THR A 121 -1.15 28.67 -3.47
C THR A 121 -0.53 28.20 -4.78
N LYS A 122 0.66 27.58 -4.76
CA LYS A 122 1.40 27.13 -5.96
C LYS A 122 1.22 25.64 -6.29
N GLY A 123 0.45 24.93 -5.46
CA GLY A 123 0.17 23.52 -5.62
C GLY A 123 1.18 22.61 -4.92
N ARG A 124 0.65 21.64 -4.19
CA ARG A 124 1.40 20.73 -3.30
C ARG A 124 2.42 19.86 -4.04
N LYS A 125 2.12 19.45 -5.27
CA LYS A 125 3.00 18.62 -6.11
C LYS A 125 4.33 19.31 -6.44
N ASN A 126 4.26 20.60 -6.81
CA ASN A 126 5.44 21.36 -7.19
C ASN A 126 6.34 21.61 -5.97
N LEU A 127 5.75 21.82 -4.80
CA LEU A 127 6.48 21.96 -3.55
C LEU A 127 7.21 20.67 -3.15
N ALA A 128 6.57 19.51 -3.28
CA ALA A 128 7.20 18.21 -3.01
C ALA A 128 8.39 17.92 -3.95
N LEU A 129 8.28 18.30 -5.23
CA LEU A 129 9.39 18.19 -6.18
C LEU A 129 10.52 19.18 -5.86
N ALA A 130 10.17 20.41 -5.49
CA ALA A 130 11.15 21.41 -5.08
C ALA A 130 11.93 20.95 -3.83
N SER A 131 11.25 20.40 -2.82
CA SER A 131 11.94 19.88 -1.62
C SER A 131 12.93 18.77 -1.95
N LEU A 132 12.62 17.91 -2.94
CA LEU A 132 13.53 16.87 -3.40
C LEU A 132 14.72 17.46 -4.18
N ALA A 133 14.48 18.47 -5.01
CA ALA A 133 15.54 19.14 -5.76
C ALA A 133 16.53 19.89 -4.85
N PHE A 134 16.02 20.51 -3.78
CA PHE A 134 16.83 21.25 -2.81
C PHE A 134 17.50 20.35 -1.76
N SER A 135 17.04 19.10 -1.56
CA SER A 135 17.69 18.18 -0.61
C SER A 135 19.03 17.66 -1.12
N VAL A 136 19.19 17.50 -2.44
CA VAL A 136 20.45 17.06 -3.06
C VAL A 136 21.62 18.01 -2.74
N PRO A 137 21.55 19.33 -3.02
CA PRO A 137 22.64 20.24 -2.67
C PRO A 137 22.87 20.34 -1.16
N ALA A 138 21.82 20.19 -0.34
CA ALA A 138 21.97 20.19 1.12
C ALA A 138 22.82 18.98 1.59
N ILE A 139 22.58 17.79 1.04
CA ILE A 139 23.39 16.59 1.32
C ILE A 139 24.82 16.74 0.79
N LEU A 140 25.00 17.31 -0.41
CA LEU A 140 26.33 17.56 -0.95
C LEU A 140 27.14 18.51 -0.06
N LEU A 141 26.51 19.54 0.50
CA LEU A 141 27.16 20.44 1.46
C LEU A 141 27.59 19.70 2.73
N VAL A 142 26.78 18.78 3.26
CA VAL A 142 27.18 17.93 4.39
C VAL A 142 28.42 17.10 4.03
N ALA A 143 28.47 16.53 2.83
CA ALA A 143 29.59 15.70 2.38
C ALA A 143 30.92 16.45 2.27
N THR A 144 30.91 17.78 2.12
CA THR A 144 32.15 18.58 2.08
C THR A 144 32.91 18.58 3.41
N GLY A 145 32.25 18.28 4.53
CA GLY A 145 32.86 18.21 5.86
C GLY A 145 33.34 19.56 6.41
N ALA A 146 33.15 20.67 5.71
CA ALA A 146 33.55 21.98 6.20
C ALA A 146 32.63 22.43 7.34
N ARG A 147 33.18 22.62 8.55
CA ARG A 147 32.42 23.00 9.76
C ARG A 147 31.50 24.21 9.55
N GLU A 148 31.99 25.23 8.84
CA GLU A 148 31.23 26.45 8.55
C GLU A 148 30.01 26.20 7.65
N LEU A 149 30.13 25.25 6.71
CA LEU A 149 29.06 24.90 5.79
C LEU A 149 28.03 23.94 6.41
N LEU A 150 28.36 23.24 7.50
CA LEU A 150 27.43 22.32 8.16
C LEU A 150 26.20 23.05 8.72
N ILE A 151 26.35 24.25 9.28
CA ILE A 151 25.22 25.03 9.79
C ILE A 151 24.27 25.40 8.64
N LEU A 152 24.83 25.87 7.52
CA LEU A 152 24.08 26.18 6.31
C LEU A 152 23.37 24.93 5.75
N ALA A 153 24.08 23.79 5.72
CA ALA A 153 23.56 22.53 5.24
C ALA A 153 22.37 22.05 6.09
N PHE A 154 22.49 22.09 7.42
CA PHE A 154 21.41 21.70 8.34
C PHE A 154 20.23 22.67 8.30
N ALA A 155 20.48 23.97 8.11
CA ALA A 155 19.41 24.93 7.89
C ALA A 155 18.62 24.60 6.61
N LEU A 156 19.32 24.37 5.49
CA LEU A 156 18.73 23.94 4.22
C LEU A 156 17.95 22.61 4.36
N LEU A 157 18.51 21.62 5.07
CA LEU A 157 17.82 20.38 5.37
C LEU A 157 16.52 20.62 6.16
N GLY A 158 16.52 21.55 7.12
CA GLY A 158 15.31 21.96 7.84
C GLY A 158 14.25 22.56 6.91
N LEU A 159 14.64 23.47 6.00
CA LEU A 159 13.74 24.07 5.02
C LEU A 159 13.11 23.02 4.09
N THR A 160 13.93 22.12 3.54
CA THR A 160 13.46 21.05 2.65
C THR A 160 12.55 20.06 3.38
N SER A 161 12.84 19.77 4.65
CA SER A 161 12.03 18.90 5.50
C SER A 161 10.67 19.50 5.81
N ALA A 162 10.58 20.82 6.04
CA ALA A 162 9.31 21.51 6.21
C ALA A 162 8.43 21.39 4.95
N ALA A 163 9.00 21.67 3.78
CA ALA A 163 8.30 21.58 2.49
C ALA A 163 7.83 20.14 2.18
N ALA A 164 8.63 19.13 2.49
CA ALA A 164 8.26 17.72 2.33
C ALA A 164 7.10 17.33 3.26
N ASN A 165 7.16 17.71 4.55
CA ASN A 165 6.15 17.33 5.53
C ASN A 165 4.77 17.95 5.23
N VAL A 166 4.73 19.20 4.78
CA VAL A 166 3.46 19.88 4.51
C VAL A 166 2.80 19.41 3.20
N SER A 167 3.60 18.94 2.24
CA SER A 167 3.06 18.49 0.95
C SER A 167 2.58 17.04 0.98
N LEU A 168 3.32 16.13 1.62
CA LEU A 168 3.10 14.68 1.51
C LEU A 168 1.81 14.20 2.18
N GLY A 169 1.53 14.62 3.42
CA GLY A 169 0.35 14.16 4.16
C GLY A 169 -0.96 14.41 3.42
N PRO A 170 -1.20 15.65 2.94
CA PRO A 170 -2.39 15.94 2.16
C PRO A 170 -2.40 15.29 0.77
N LEU A 171 -1.24 15.15 0.12
CA LEU A 171 -1.14 14.44 -1.17
C LEU A 171 -1.56 12.97 -1.07
N PHE A 172 -1.28 12.30 0.06
CA PHE A 172 -1.79 10.96 0.32
C PHE A 172 -3.30 10.96 0.49
N ALA A 173 -3.86 11.91 1.25
CA ALA A 173 -5.29 12.03 1.48
C ALA A 173 -6.07 12.29 0.18
N ASP A 174 -5.56 13.15 -0.71
CA ASP A 174 -6.19 13.49 -2.00
C ASP A 174 -6.14 12.33 -3.02
N SER A 175 -5.40 11.25 -2.73
CA SER A 175 -5.11 10.17 -3.67
C SER A 175 -5.84 8.85 -3.38
N VAL A 176 -6.60 8.79 -2.29
CA VAL A 176 -7.48 7.67 -1.86
C VAL A 176 -8.94 8.02 -2.15
#